data_AF-A0A953WS30-F1
#
_entry.id   AF-A0A953WS30-F1
#
_cell.length_a   1.000
_cell.length_b   1.000
_cell.length_c   1.000
_cell.angle_alpha   90.00
_cell.angle_beta   90.00
_cell.angle_gamma   90.00
#
_symmetry.space_group_name_H-M   'P 1'
#
loop_
_entity.id
_entity.type
_entity.pdbx_description
1 polymer ?
#
loop_
_entity_poly.entity_id
_entity_poly.type
_entity_poly.pdbx_seq_one_letter_code
_entity_poly.pdbx_strand_id
1 'polypeptide(L)'
;ELAPELNALEQRLTDLVDHMGDESVSPAETLNALLKVSAGLESIAAQSSYRFSATNAYEAIVNQRIEVLRETRFKGRQTFAEFMSRRFDPSMRTVKSTEQRLRTLIERAVRASDLLRTRVDVELSEENQKLLSSMDQRAHLQLRLQQTVEGLSVVAISYYALNLVLYLFGPAEELWHIKKYWIAAGATPVVVLVVWLMIRRIRKSMH
;
A
#
# COMPACT_ATOMS: atom_id res chain seq x y z
N GLU A 1 8.19 -24.40 -31.52
CA GLU A 1 8.93 -23.19 -31.11
C GLU A 1 8.31 -22.54 -29.88
N LEU A 2 7.00 -22.27 -29.84
CA LEU A 2 6.35 -21.64 -28.67
C LEU A 2 6.36 -22.45 -27.37
N ALA A 3 6.27 -23.79 -27.44
CA ALA A 3 6.14 -24.65 -26.26
C ALA A 3 7.28 -24.52 -25.21
N PRO A 4 8.58 -24.57 -25.57
CA PRO A 4 9.66 -24.40 -24.59
C PRO A 4 9.68 -23.01 -23.95
N GLU A 5 9.38 -21.96 -24.71
CA GLU A 5 9.34 -20.59 -24.19
C GLU A 5 8.17 -20.40 -23.21
N LEU A 6 6.99 -20.91 -23.56
CA LEU A 6 5.82 -20.93 -22.67
C LEU A 6 6.11 -21.71 -21.38
N ASN A 7 6.76 -22.86 -21.47
CA ASN A 7 7.15 -23.66 -20.31
C ASN A 7 8.07 -22.87 -19.37
N ALA A 8 9.06 -22.16 -19.93
CA ALA A 8 10.00 -21.37 -19.13
C ALA A 8 9.31 -20.20 -18.41
N LEU A 9 8.37 -19.51 -19.10
CA LEU A 9 7.59 -18.43 -18.50
C LEU A 9 6.61 -18.96 -17.44
N GLU A 10 5.98 -20.10 -17.67
CA GLU A 10 5.09 -20.74 -16.69
C GLU A 10 5.83 -21.17 -15.42
N GLN A 11 7.02 -21.77 -15.56
CA GLN A 11 7.82 -22.16 -14.41
C GLN A 11 8.19 -20.93 -13.59
N ARG A 12 8.71 -19.87 -14.23
CA ARG A 12 9.03 -18.61 -13.55
C ARG A 12 7.82 -17.98 -12.88
N LEU A 13 6.66 -17.99 -13.53
CA LEU A 13 5.43 -17.46 -12.92
C LEU A 13 5.03 -18.25 -11.67
N THR A 14 5.14 -19.58 -11.73
CA THR A 14 4.82 -20.45 -10.60
C THR A 14 5.79 -20.18 -9.45
N ASP A 15 7.09 -20.15 -9.72
CA ASP A 15 8.11 -19.84 -8.73
C ASP A 15 7.85 -18.46 -8.07
N LEU A 16 7.50 -17.43 -8.87
CA LEU A 16 7.21 -16.09 -8.34
C LEU A 16 5.97 -16.06 -7.45
N VAL A 17 4.90 -16.78 -7.82
CA VAL A 17 3.67 -16.86 -7.03
C VAL A 17 3.92 -17.61 -5.72
N ASP A 18 4.73 -18.67 -5.74
CA ASP A 18 5.06 -19.46 -4.55
C ASP A 18 5.88 -18.63 -3.53
N HIS A 19 6.80 -17.79 -4.01
CA HIS A 19 7.60 -16.91 -3.15
C HIS A 19 6.92 -15.57 -2.83
N MET A 20 5.76 -15.28 -3.42
CA MET A 20 5.02 -14.03 -3.19
C MET A 20 4.49 -13.91 -1.75
N GLY A 21 4.44 -15.01 -0.98
CA GLY A 21 4.13 -15.00 0.45
C GLY A 21 5.34 -14.93 1.37
N ASP A 22 6.56 -15.01 0.84
CA ASP A 22 7.78 -15.00 1.64
C ASP A 22 8.13 -13.56 2.07
N GLU A 23 8.42 -13.35 3.35
CA GLU A 23 8.86 -12.06 3.92
C GLU A 23 10.35 -11.78 3.65
N SER A 24 11.12 -12.80 3.26
CA SER A 24 12.56 -12.65 2.97
C SER A 24 12.87 -12.03 1.62
N VAL A 25 11.89 -11.98 0.71
CA VAL A 25 12.05 -11.47 -0.66
C VAL A 25 11.43 -10.09 -0.79
N SER A 26 12.18 -9.15 -1.37
CA SER A 26 11.69 -7.78 -1.59
C SER A 26 10.47 -7.78 -2.54
N PRO A 27 9.33 -7.20 -2.14
CA PRO A 27 8.17 -7.08 -3.02
C PRO A 27 8.47 -6.36 -4.34
N ALA A 28 9.41 -5.41 -4.33
CA ALA A 28 9.83 -4.69 -5.53
C ALA A 28 10.63 -5.57 -6.51
N GLU A 29 11.41 -6.52 -6.00
CA GLU A 29 12.13 -7.49 -6.84
C GLU A 29 11.16 -8.48 -7.48
N THR A 30 10.21 -9.01 -6.69
CA THR A 30 9.14 -9.88 -7.16
C THR A 30 8.30 -9.19 -8.22
N LEU A 31 7.96 -7.90 -8.04
CA LEU A 31 7.20 -7.11 -9.01
C LEU A 31 7.97 -6.98 -10.34
N ASN A 32 9.25 -6.63 -10.28
CA ASN A 32 10.08 -6.51 -11.48
C ASN A 32 10.19 -7.84 -12.23
N ALA A 33 10.35 -8.96 -11.52
CA ALA A 33 10.39 -10.28 -12.13
C ALA A 33 9.04 -10.65 -12.78
N LEU A 34 7.92 -10.33 -12.11
CA LEU A 34 6.58 -10.58 -12.64
C LEU A 34 6.27 -9.72 -13.87
N LEU A 35 6.72 -8.47 -13.91
CA LEU A 35 6.62 -7.61 -15.09
C LEU A 35 7.39 -8.17 -16.28
N LYS A 36 8.58 -8.75 -16.05
CA LYS A 36 9.35 -9.42 -17.11
C LYS A 36 8.62 -10.64 -17.67
N VAL A 37 8.03 -11.47 -16.80
CA VAL A 37 7.22 -12.63 -17.23
C VAL A 37 6.00 -12.18 -18.02
N SER A 38 5.28 -11.18 -17.52
CA SER A 38 4.09 -10.62 -18.17
C SER A 38 4.42 -10.05 -19.55
N ALA A 39 5.50 -9.27 -19.68
CA ALA A 39 5.97 -8.75 -20.95
C ALA A 39 6.33 -9.86 -21.95
N GLY A 40 6.94 -10.96 -21.48
CA GLY A 40 7.22 -12.13 -22.31
C GLY A 40 5.96 -12.80 -22.84
N LEU A 41 4.97 -13.01 -21.96
CA LEU A 41 3.67 -13.60 -22.36
C LEU A 41 2.92 -12.71 -23.37
N GLU A 42 2.89 -11.41 -23.14
CA GLU A 42 2.27 -10.43 -24.05
C GLU A 42 3.00 -10.39 -25.41
N SER A 43 4.33 -10.44 -25.40
CA SER A 43 5.11 -10.50 -26.65
C SER A 43 4.76 -11.75 -27.47
N ILE A 44 4.69 -12.92 -26.83
CA ILE A 44 4.28 -14.15 -27.50
C ILE A 44 2.85 -14.03 -28.05
N ALA A 45 1.93 -13.50 -27.25
CA ALA A 45 0.53 -13.31 -27.66
C ALA A 45 0.42 -12.39 -28.87
N ALA A 46 1.09 -11.24 -28.85
CA ALA A 46 1.11 -10.28 -29.94
C ALA A 46 1.64 -10.91 -31.24
N GLN A 47 2.76 -11.64 -31.16
CA GLN A 47 3.41 -12.26 -32.33
C GLN A 47 2.62 -13.45 -32.91
N SER A 48 1.85 -14.16 -32.08
CA SER A 48 1.16 -15.39 -32.49
C SER A 48 -0.33 -15.24 -32.75
N SER A 49 -0.97 -14.15 -32.29
CA SER A 49 -2.42 -13.90 -32.37
C SER A 49 -3.00 -14.08 -33.78
N TYR A 50 -2.37 -13.46 -34.79
CA TYR A 50 -2.79 -13.57 -36.19
C TYR A 50 -2.69 -15.01 -36.69
N ARG A 51 -1.62 -15.74 -36.33
CA ARG A 51 -1.41 -17.12 -36.77
C ARG A 51 -2.41 -18.07 -36.12
N PHE A 52 -2.72 -17.91 -34.83
CA PHE A 52 -3.78 -18.70 -34.19
C PHE A 52 -5.13 -18.47 -34.85
N SER A 53 -5.50 -17.20 -35.04
CA SER A 53 -6.76 -16.81 -35.70
C SER A 53 -6.86 -17.36 -37.12
N ALA A 54 -5.81 -17.21 -37.93
CA ALA A 54 -5.77 -17.74 -39.29
C ALA A 54 -5.83 -19.28 -39.33
N THR A 55 -5.15 -19.95 -38.39
CA THR A 55 -5.17 -21.43 -38.30
C THR A 55 -6.55 -21.94 -37.93
N ASN A 56 -7.22 -21.29 -36.97
CA ASN A 56 -8.60 -21.62 -36.57
C ASN A 56 -9.59 -21.39 -37.74
N ALA A 57 -9.43 -20.30 -38.49
CA ALA A 57 -10.24 -20.06 -39.69
C ALA A 57 -9.99 -21.13 -40.77
N TYR A 58 -8.75 -21.55 -40.97
CA TYR A 58 -8.40 -22.58 -41.93
C TYR A 58 -8.96 -23.96 -41.54
N GLU A 59 -8.90 -24.33 -40.25
CA GLU A 59 -9.57 -25.54 -39.74
C GLU A 59 -11.07 -25.53 -40.06
N ALA A 60 -11.74 -24.39 -39.83
CA ALA A 60 -13.16 -24.24 -40.14
C ALA A 60 -13.45 -24.42 -41.64
N ILE A 61 -12.63 -23.83 -42.51
CA ILE A 61 -12.76 -23.99 -43.97
C ILE A 61 -12.58 -25.45 -44.37
N VAL A 62 -11.55 -26.13 -43.86
CA VAL A 62 -11.30 -27.55 -44.17
C VAL A 62 -12.52 -28.40 -43.80
N ASN A 63 -13.04 -28.23 -42.59
CA ASN A 63 -14.22 -28.97 -42.13
C ASN A 63 -15.47 -28.67 -42.96
N GLN A 64 -15.71 -27.39 -43.30
CA GLN A 64 -16.83 -27.01 -44.16
C GLN A 64 -16.70 -27.62 -45.56
N ARG A 65 -15.49 -27.68 -46.14
CA ARG A 65 -15.27 -28.28 -47.46
C ARG A 65 -15.50 -29.78 -47.44
N ILE A 66 -15.07 -30.46 -46.37
CA ILE A 66 -15.34 -31.89 -46.17
C ILE A 66 -16.85 -32.14 -46.09
N GLU A 67 -17.58 -31.31 -45.34
CA GLU A 67 -19.04 -31.45 -45.20
C GLU A 67 -19.78 -31.28 -46.54
N VAL A 68 -19.35 -30.30 -47.37
CA VAL A 68 -19.96 -30.03 -48.68
C VAL A 68 -19.79 -31.21 -49.67
N LEU A 69 -18.79 -32.08 -49.48
CA LEU A 69 -18.64 -33.29 -50.30
C LEU A 69 -19.79 -34.28 -50.13
N ARG A 70 -20.58 -34.18 -49.06
CA ARG A 70 -21.73 -35.07 -48.76
C ARG A 70 -21.34 -36.53 -48.85
N GLU A 71 -20.23 -36.87 -48.20
CA GLU A 71 -19.62 -38.19 -48.33
C GLU A 71 -20.53 -39.30 -47.82
N THR A 72 -20.60 -40.38 -48.60
CA THR A 72 -21.21 -41.64 -48.20
C THR A 72 -20.15 -42.73 -48.19
N ARG A 73 -20.26 -43.71 -47.30
CA ARG A 73 -19.35 -44.85 -47.28
C ARG A 73 -19.44 -45.64 -48.58
N PHE A 74 -18.30 -45.87 -49.22
CA PHE A 74 -18.23 -46.67 -50.43
C PHE A 74 -17.65 -48.06 -50.12
N LYS A 75 -18.47 -49.10 -50.29
CA LYS A 75 -18.07 -50.52 -50.06
C LYS A 75 -17.37 -50.75 -48.70
N GLY A 76 -17.87 -50.10 -47.65
CA GLY A 76 -17.30 -50.21 -46.30
C GLY A 76 -15.95 -49.51 -46.09
N ARG A 77 -15.46 -48.74 -47.07
CA ARG A 77 -14.23 -47.95 -46.91
C ARG A 77 -14.46 -46.68 -46.10
N GLN A 78 -13.38 -46.21 -45.46
CA GLN A 78 -13.32 -44.98 -44.69
C GLN A 78 -13.66 -43.76 -45.57
N THR A 79 -14.38 -42.79 -45.02
CA THR A 79 -14.63 -41.49 -45.67
C THR A 79 -13.44 -40.55 -45.49
N PHE A 80 -13.33 -39.51 -46.33
CA PHE A 80 -12.28 -38.51 -46.15
C PHE A 80 -12.42 -37.79 -44.81
N ALA A 81 -13.65 -37.51 -44.35
CA ALA A 81 -13.94 -36.96 -43.03
C ALA A 81 -13.37 -37.82 -41.89
N GLU A 82 -13.57 -39.14 -41.94
CA GLU A 82 -13.03 -40.07 -40.94
C GLU A 82 -11.49 -40.12 -40.97
N PHE A 83 -10.88 -39.97 -42.14
CA PHE A 83 -9.43 -39.91 -42.27
C PHE A 83 -8.88 -38.60 -41.70
N MET A 84 -9.50 -37.47 -42.06
CA MET A 84 -9.10 -36.14 -41.61
C MET A 84 -9.29 -35.97 -40.11
N SER A 85 -10.36 -36.48 -39.51
CA SER A 85 -10.55 -36.38 -38.06
C SER A 85 -9.47 -37.09 -37.23
N ARG A 86 -8.81 -38.10 -37.81
CA ARG A 86 -7.69 -38.80 -37.18
C ARG A 86 -6.34 -38.16 -37.49
N ARG A 87 -6.18 -37.56 -38.68
CA ARG A 87 -4.87 -37.07 -39.15
C ARG A 87 -4.66 -35.57 -38.98
N PHE A 88 -5.72 -34.78 -39.04
CA PHE A 88 -5.71 -33.33 -39.02
C PHE A 88 -6.13 -32.77 -37.65
N ASP A 89 -7.27 -33.22 -37.11
CA ASP A 89 -7.80 -32.68 -35.86
C ASP A 89 -6.83 -32.75 -34.66
N PRO A 90 -6.03 -33.81 -34.46
CA PRO A 90 -5.08 -33.84 -33.34
C PRO A 90 -4.09 -32.68 -33.35
N SER A 91 -3.64 -32.26 -34.53
CA SER A 91 -2.76 -31.11 -34.69
C SER A 91 -3.48 -29.82 -34.33
N MET A 92 -4.73 -29.65 -34.75
CA MET A 92 -5.53 -28.47 -34.41
C MET A 92 -5.89 -28.39 -32.93
N ARG A 93 -6.14 -29.54 -32.27
CA ARG A 93 -6.29 -29.59 -30.81
C ARG A 93 -5.05 -29.10 -30.07
N THR A 94 -3.85 -29.40 -30.60
CA THR A 94 -2.58 -28.91 -30.03
C THR A 94 -2.43 -27.40 -30.18
N VAL A 95 -2.86 -26.85 -31.31
CA VAL A 95 -2.86 -25.38 -31.54
C VAL A 95 -3.81 -24.70 -30.54
N LYS A 96 -5.05 -25.17 -30.45
CA LYS A 96 -6.06 -24.64 -29.52
C LYS A 96 -5.64 -24.75 -28.06
N SER A 97 -5.06 -25.88 -27.66
CA SER A 97 -4.59 -26.06 -26.27
C SER A 97 -3.44 -25.12 -25.94
N THR A 98 -2.55 -24.85 -26.89
CA THR A 98 -1.44 -23.89 -26.72
C THR A 98 -1.94 -22.45 -26.62
N GLU A 99 -2.91 -22.07 -27.46
CA GLU A 99 -3.58 -20.77 -27.40
C GLU A 99 -4.27 -20.56 -26.04
N GLN A 100 -5.05 -21.56 -25.59
CA GLN A 100 -5.74 -21.51 -24.29
C GLN A 100 -4.75 -21.47 -23.12
N ARG A 101 -3.64 -22.21 -23.21
CA ARG A 101 -2.59 -22.20 -22.19
C ARG A 101 -1.95 -20.82 -22.07
N LEU A 102 -1.59 -20.19 -23.19
CA LEU A 102 -1.04 -18.83 -23.20
C LEU A 102 -1.99 -17.83 -22.52
N ARG A 103 -3.28 -17.86 -22.88
CA ARG A 103 -4.29 -17.00 -22.26
C ARG A 103 -4.39 -17.23 -20.75
N THR A 104 -4.39 -18.49 -20.32
CA THR A 104 -4.43 -18.85 -18.89
C THR A 104 -3.22 -18.32 -18.13
N LEU A 105 -2.03 -18.35 -18.74
CA LEU A 105 -0.81 -17.80 -18.13
C LEU A 105 -0.85 -16.28 -18.00
N ILE A 106 -1.36 -15.57 -19.02
CA ILE A 106 -1.55 -14.11 -18.96
C ILE A 106 -2.50 -13.76 -17.81
N GLU A 107 -3.65 -14.45 -17.72
CA GLU A 107 -4.61 -14.23 -16.64
C GLU A 107 -4.03 -14.54 -15.26
N ARG A 108 -3.18 -15.59 -15.14
CA ARG A 108 -2.45 -15.88 -13.89
C ARG A 108 -1.46 -14.78 -13.53
N ALA A 109 -0.73 -14.24 -14.50
CA ALA A 109 0.25 -13.16 -14.28
C ALA A 109 -0.42 -11.86 -13.83
N VAL A 110 -1.58 -11.52 -14.40
CA VAL A 110 -2.40 -10.37 -13.95
C VAL A 110 -2.85 -10.56 -12.51
N ARG A 111 -3.43 -11.71 -12.17
CA ARG A 111 -3.86 -12.00 -10.79
C ARG A 111 -2.70 -11.95 -9.79
N ALA A 112 -1.53 -12.48 -10.16
CA ALA A 112 -0.34 -12.39 -9.31
C ALA A 112 0.08 -10.93 -9.07
N SER A 113 -0.04 -10.08 -10.10
CA SER A 113 0.32 -8.65 -10.00
C SER A 113 -0.62 -7.91 -9.05
N ASP A 114 -1.93 -8.20 -9.14
CA ASP A 114 -2.94 -7.61 -8.25
C ASP A 114 -2.75 -8.03 -6.78
N LEU A 115 -2.41 -9.30 -6.55
CA LEU A 115 -2.12 -9.82 -5.22
C LEU A 115 -0.87 -9.17 -4.63
N LEU A 116 0.21 -9.05 -5.41
CA LEU A 116 1.45 -8.41 -4.97
C LEU A 116 1.22 -6.93 -4.64
N ARG A 117 0.46 -6.22 -5.48
CA ARG A 117 0.06 -4.83 -5.22
C ARG A 117 -0.69 -4.71 -3.90
N THR A 118 -1.66 -5.59 -3.67
CA THR A 118 -2.44 -5.62 -2.42
C THR A 118 -1.55 -5.86 -1.21
N ARG A 119 -0.58 -6.79 -1.31
CA ARG A 119 0.39 -7.05 -0.22
C ARG A 119 1.20 -5.79 0.11
N VAL A 120 1.75 -5.12 -0.90
CA VAL A 120 2.53 -3.89 -0.72
C VAL A 120 1.68 -2.78 -0.10
N ASP A 121 0.45 -2.59 -0.57
CA ASP A 121 -0.45 -1.56 -0.04
C ASP A 121 -0.79 -1.81 1.44
N VAL A 122 -0.98 -3.07 1.84
CA VAL A 122 -1.22 -3.45 3.25
C VAL A 122 0.03 -3.18 4.10
N GLU A 123 1.21 -3.59 3.65
CA GLU A 123 2.47 -3.38 4.37
C GLU A 123 2.77 -1.88 4.59
N LEU A 124 2.57 -1.06 3.56
CA LEU A 124 2.68 0.40 3.66
C LEU A 124 1.64 1.00 4.61
N SER A 125 0.43 0.46 4.64
CA SER A 125 -0.61 0.90 5.58
C SER A 125 -0.23 0.60 7.03
N GLU A 126 0.32 -0.59 7.29
CA GLU A 126 0.80 -0.96 8.64
C GLU A 126 1.97 -0.09 9.09
N GLU A 127 2.91 0.22 8.19
CA GLU A 127 4.04 1.11 8.49
C GLU A 127 3.57 2.53 8.81
N ASN A 128 2.65 3.07 8.01
CA ASN A 128 2.05 4.38 8.26
C ASN A 128 1.30 4.41 9.59
N GLN A 129 0.57 3.35 9.94
CA GLN A 129 -0.12 3.25 11.23
C GLN A 129 0.88 3.26 12.40
N LYS A 130 2.00 2.53 12.29
CA LYS A 130 3.08 2.55 13.28
C LYS A 130 3.69 3.95 13.39
N LEU A 131 3.93 4.64 12.28
CA LEU A 131 4.45 6.00 12.27
C LEU A 131 3.49 6.97 12.98
N LEU A 132 2.21 6.95 12.64
CA LEU A 132 1.19 7.80 13.25
C LEU A 132 1.06 7.54 14.76
N SER A 133 1.07 6.28 15.19
CA SER A 133 1.02 5.96 16.62
C SER A 133 2.27 6.47 17.37
N SER A 134 3.46 6.40 16.75
CA SER A 134 4.68 6.99 17.33
C SER A 134 4.65 8.52 17.39
N MET A 135 3.98 9.17 16.44
CA MET A 135 3.78 10.61 16.44
C MET A 135 2.83 11.04 17.55
N ASP A 136 1.73 10.32 17.73
CA ASP A 136 0.75 10.57 18.79
C ASP A 136 1.38 10.44 20.18
N GLN A 137 2.17 9.38 20.42
CA GLN A 137 2.92 9.21 21.66
C GLN A 137 3.90 10.37 21.92
N ARG A 138 4.63 10.81 20.88
CA ARG A 138 5.55 11.95 20.98
C ARG A 138 4.82 13.25 21.25
N ALA A 139 3.69 13.50 20.59
CA ALA A 139 2.86 14.67 20.83
C ALA A 139 2.32 14.69 22.27
N HIS A 140 1.86 13.54 22.78
CA HIS A 140 1.44 13.42 24.18
C HIS A 140 2.57 13.71 25.18
N LEU A 141 3.78 13.21 24.91
CA LEU A 141 4.96 13.50 25.75
C LEU A 141 5.30 15.00 25.72
N GLN A 142 5.28 15.61 24.53
CA GLN A 142 5.54 17.04 24.35
C GLN A 142 4.50 17.90 25.11
N LEU A 143 3.23 17.53 25.06
CA LEU A 143 2.17 18.20 25.84
C LEU A 143 2.44 18.10 27.34
N ARG A 144 2.88 16.94 27.85
CA ARG A 144 3.24 16.77 29.26
C ARG A 144 4.42 17.62 29.66
N LEU A 145 5.50 17.64 28.87
CA LEU A 145 6.67 18.46 29.12
C LEU A 145 6.35 19.96 29.07
N GLN A 146 5.48 20.38 28.15
CA GLN A 146 5.01 21.75 28.10
C GLN A 146 4.23 22.10 29.36
N GLN A 147 3.30 21.24 29.80
CA GLN A 147 2.54 21.44 31.03
C GLN A 147 3.43 21.51 32.29
N THR A 148 4.52 20.73 32.35
CA THR A 148 5.46 20.80 33.49
C THR A 148 6.27 22.09 33.49
N VAL A 149 6.76 22.55 32.33
CA VAL A 149 7.46 23.84 32.20
C VAL A 149 6.54 25.01 32.52
N GLU A 150 5.28 24.94 32.08
CA GLU A 150 4.27 25.93 32.41
C GLU A 150 4.02 26.00 33.93
N GLY A 151 3.97 24.87 34.63
CA GLY A 151 3.85 24.85 36.10
C GLY A 151 5.01 25.57 36.80
N LEU A 152 6.24 25.40 36.31
CA LEU A 152 7.43 26.09 36.82
C LEU A 152 7.39 27.60 36.51
N SER A 153 6.83 28.00 35.36
CA SER A 153 6.71 29.41 34.98
C SER A 153 5.87 30.23 35.97
N VAL A 154 4.85 29.63 36.60
CA VAL A 154 4.04 30.28 37.64
C VAL A 154 4.93 30.74 38.80
N VAL A 155 5.87 29.90 39.23
CA VAL A 155 6.80 30.20 40.33
C VAL A 155 7.72 31.36 39.93
N ALA A 156 8.33 31.28 38.75
CA ALA A 156 9.23 32.32 38.26
C ALA A 156 8.52 33.68 38.09
N ILE A 157 7.36 33.71 37.44
CA ILE A 157 6.56 34.93 37.23
C ILE A 157 6.10 35.50 38.57
N SER A 158 5.65 34.66 39.52
CA SER A 158 5.23 35.10 40.84
C SER A 158 6.37 35.75 41.63
N TYR A 159 7.59 35.20 41.54
CA TYR A 159 8.76 35.79 42.17
C TYR A 159 9.09 37.19 41.62
N TYR A 160 9.12 37.33 40.28
CA TYR A 160 9.37 38.64 39.67
C TYR A 160 8.25 39.65 39.96
N ALA A 161 6.99 39.23 39.88
CA ALA A 161 5.83 40.07 40.19
C ALA A 161 5.86 40.55 41.65
N LEU A 162 6.20 39.67 42.60
CA LEU A 162 6.30 40.02 44.01
C LEU A 162 7.39 41.08 44.24
N ASN A 163 8.58 40.90 43.63
CA ASN A 163 9.64 41.90 43.72
C ASN A 163 9.20 43.25 43.13
N LEU A 164 8.48 43.25 42.01
CA LEU A 164 7.97 44.47 41.39
C LEU A 164 6.99 45.20 42.31
N VAL A 165 6.08 44.47 42.96
CA VAL A 165 5.14 45.01 43.95
C VAL A 165 5.92 45.59 45.15
N LEU A 166 6.91 44.88 45.67
CA LEU A 166 7.72 45.34 46.80
C LEU A 166 8.53 46.61 46.48
N TYR A 167 9.05 46.74 45.26
CA TYR A 167 9.71 47.98 44.82
C TYR A 167 8.72 49.14 44.68
N LEU A 168 7.54 48.88 44.15
CA LEU A 168 6.50 49.90 43.97
C LEU A 168 5.97 50.43 45.31
N PHE A 169 5.78 49.56 46.30
CA PHE A 169 5.33 49.93 47.65
C PHE A 169 6.48 50.27 48.62
N GLY A 170 7.74 50.17 48.18
CA GLY A 170 8.91 50.56 48.98
C GLY A 170 8.82 51.98 49.56
N PRO A 171 8.41 53.01 48.80
CA PRO A 171 8.24 54.38 49.31
C PRO A 171 7.10 54.54 50.33
N ALA A 172 6.15 53.60 50.39
CA ALA A 172 5.04 53.64 51.34
C ALA A 172 5.47 53.29 52.78
N GLU A 173 6.63 52.65 52.96
CA GLU A 173 7.22 52.38 54.28
C GLU A 173 7.53 53.69 55.02
N GLU A 174 7.96 54.72 54.29
CA GLU A 174 8.31 56.03 54.83
C GLU A 174 7.07 56.92 55.04
N LEU A 175 6.02 56.73 54.24
CA LEU A 175 4.79 57.52 54.31
C LEU A 175 3.76 57.00 55.33
N TRP A 176 3.62 55.67 55.48
CA TRP A 176 2.54 55.04 56.28
C TRP A 176 3.05 54.26 57.51
N HIS A 177 4.36 54.28 57.80
CA HIS A 177 5.01 53.56 58.90
C HIS A 177 4.75 52.03 58.95
N ILE A 178 4.31 51.43 57.84
CA ILE A 178 4.09 50.00 57.73
C ILE A 178 5.43 49.34 57.40
N LYS A 179 5.95 48.51 58.30
CA LYS A 179 7.19 47.76 58.08
C LYS A 179 7.07 46.91 56.81
N LYS A 180 8.10 46.92 55.97
CA LYS A 180 8.21 46.13 54.73
C LYS A 180 7.83 44.65 54.89
N TYR A 181 8.08 44.07 56.06
CA TYR A 181 7.71 42.69 56.40
C TYR A 181 6.21 42.41 56.28
N TRP A 182 5.34 43.32 56.77
CA TRP A 182 3.89 43.14 56.72
C TRP A 182 3.35 43.31 55.29
N ILE A 183 3.95 44.22 54.51
CA ILE A 183 3.63 44.40 53.09
C ILE A 183 3.99 43.13 52.32
N ALA A 184 5.17 42.54 52.56
CA ALA A 184 5.58 41.29 51.93
C ALA A 184 4.68 40.11 52.30
N ALA A 185 4.32 39.98 53.58
CA ALA A 185 3.46 38.90 54.06
C ALA A 185 2.05 38.95 53.44
N GLY A 186 1.48 40.15 53.25
CA GLY A 186 0.19 40.34 52.58
C GLY A 186 0.26 40.22 51.06
N ALA A 187 1.30 40.77 50.43
CA ALA A 187 1.45 40.79 48.98
C ALA A 187 1.73 39.40 48.40
N THR A 188 2.48 38.54 49.12
CA THR A 188 2.87 37.20 48.64
C THR A 188 1.68 36.33 48.23
N PRO A 189 0.68 36.04 49.09
CA PRO A 189 -0.46 35.21 48.71
C PRO A 189 -1.33 35.86 47.63
N VAL A 190 -1.46 37.19 47.63
CA VAL A 190 -2.24 37.93 46.63
C VAL A 190 -1.60 37.81 45.25
N VAL A 191 -0.29 38.04 45.15
CA VAL A 191 0.45 37.95 43.88
C VAL A 191 0.40 36.53 43.32
N VAL A 192 0.65 35.51 44.15
CA VAL A 192 0.60 34.10 43.72
C VAL A 192 -0.80 33.73 43.22
N LEU A 193 -1.86 34.13 43.95
CA LEU A 193 -3.24 33.86 43.55
C LEU A 193 -3.60 34.56 42.22
N VAL A 194 -3.21 35.83 42.05
CA VAL A 194 -3.48 36.61 40.84
C VAL A 194 -2.76 36.01 39.63
N VAL A 195 -1.46 35.70 39.76
CA VAL A 195 -0.68 35.08 38.69
C VAL A 195 -1.24 33.71 38.31
N TRP A 196 -1.60 32.89 39.31
CA TRP A 196 -2.22 31.58 39.07
C TRP A 196 -3.58 31.69 38.36
N LEU A 197 -4.45 32.60 38.80
CA LEU A 197 -5.76 32.83 38.17
C LEU A 197 -5.60 33.38 36.74
N MET A 198 -4.65 34.29 36.51
CA MET A 198 -4.38 34.87 35.20
C MET A 198 -3.92 33.79 34.21
N ILE A 199 -2.94 32.97 34.59
CA ILE A 199 -2.44 31.86 33.75
C ILE A 199 -3.56 30.83 33.51
N ARG A 200 -4.33 30.48 34.55
CA ARG A 200 -5.47 29.57 34.43
C ARG A 200 -6.54 30.11 33.48
N ARG A 201 -6.78 31.42 33.47
CA ARG A 201 -7.77 32.07 32.58
C ARG A 201 -7.31 32.10 31.13
N ILE A 202 -6.05 32.46 30.87
CA ILE A 202 -5.45 32.44 29.52
C ILE A 202 -5.51 31.03 28.93
N ARG A 203 -5.23 30.01 29.75
CA ARG A 203 -5.31 28.61 29.34
C ARG A 203 -6.73 28.19 28.95
N LYS A 204 -7.75 28.63 29.70
CA LYS A 204 -9.16 28.33 29.39
C LYS A 204 -9.67 29.02 28.11
N SER A 205 -8.99 30.06 27.62
CA SER A 205 -9.35 30.72 26.35
C SER A 205 -8.58 30.20 25.13
N MET A 206 -7.45 29.49 25.33
CA MET A 206 -6.57 29.01 24.26
C MET A 206 -6.75 27.51 23.95
N HIS A 207 -7.31 26.74 24.88
CA HIS A 207 -7.80 25.38 24.65
C HIS A 207 -9.32 25.39 24.47
#